data_AF-M0ILH7-F1
#
_entry.id   AF-M0ILH7-F1
#
_cell.length_a   1.000
_cell.length_b   1.000
_cell.length_c   1.000
_cell.angle_alpha   90.00
_cell.angle_beta   90.00
_cell.angle_gamma   90.00
#
_symmetry.space_group_name_H-M   'P 1'
#
loop_
_entity.id
_entity.type
_entity.pdbx_description
1 polymer ?
#
loop_
_entity_poly.entity_id
_entity_poly.type
_entity_poly.pdbx_seq_one_letter_code
_entity_poly.pdbx_strand_id
1 'polypeptide(L)'
;MPPSRPSIRTLAIFGLLLVGVVCSFAFHAALTDMQVTYTATAVHPEENPSQVADASRHVVDLDERLRGKSAAVRRPIDRAAMNGSFQGNVPPELYILLDDTEATYVIYDGVYYHWNLTANEETTFVRVQMSPATAETVLSNISSSYNTASSQVRSVIESGSTTGWNVERGIYRRGGTYYAVAPESDTAIASKLLGGFLGYVFTPVGRGYVAVALGLLAYHHRNPLEDRFLTVRRALVVTALAVPVALLGTLLFESGSTSRFVTSPVSALVVASGVVAGVLVYQRRWAVLIGFTGLVTGLAVGAGVLTLGVIGGVLGGIAVLVGLITGGIPLLYGIVFGCSHSHGISGDS
;
A
#
# COMPACT_ATOMS: atom_id res chain seq x y z
N MET A 1 -25.76 -45.27 -8.49
CA MET A 1 -24.64 -44.99 -7.57
C MET A 1 -24.83 -43.58 -7.03
N PRO A 2 -25.01 -43.38 -5.71
CA PRO A 2 -25.06 -42.03 -5.17
C PRO A 2 -23.69 -41.36 -5.32
N PRO A 3 -23.61 -40.06 -5.62
CA PRO A 3 -22.33 -39.36 -5.69
C PRO A 3 -21.64 -39.44 -4.33
N SER A 4 -20.43 -40.01 -4.30
CA SER A 4 -19.57 -40.05 -3.14
C SER A 4 -19.31 -38.62 -2.67
N ARG A 5 -19.73 -38.29 -1.44
CA ARG A 5 -19.48 -36.97 -0.86
C ARG A 5 -17.96 -36.71 -0.86
N PRO A 6 -17.50 -35.56 -1.35
CA PRO A 6 -16.08 -35.23 -1.32
C PRO A 6 -15.59 -35.24 0.13
N SER A 7 -14.41 -35.83 0.35
CA SER A 7 -13.76 -35.83 1.66
C SER A 7 -13.54 -34.38 2.12
N ILE A 8 -13.64 -34.13 3.44
CA ILE A 8 -13.37 -32.82 4.06
C ILE A 8 -12.02 -32.24 3.59
N ARG A 9 -11.03 -33.09 3.33
CA ARG A 9 -9.71 -32.69 2.82
C ARG A 9 -9.74 -32.20 1.39
N THR A 10 -10.52 -32.85 0.53
CA THR A 10 -10.73 -32.39 -0.86
C THR A 10 -11.43 -31.03 -0.85
N LEU A 11 -12.42 -30.85 0.03
CA LEU A 11 -13.13 -29.59 0.21
C LEU A 11 -12.21 -28.48 0.75
N ALA A 12 -11.27 -28.80 1.64
CA ALA A 12 -10.25 -27.88 2.12
C ALA A 12 -9.30 -27.43 0.98
N ILE A 13 -8.79 -28.37 0.17
CA ILE A 13 -7.92 -28.05 -0.99
C ILE A 13 -8.68 -27.16 -2.00
N PHE A 14 -9.96 -27.45 -2.27
CA PHE A 14 -10.79 -26.59 -3.13
C PHE A 14 -11.05 -25.21 -2.51
N GLY A 15 -11.25 -25.13 -1.19
CA GLY A 15 -11.36 -23.86 -0.48
C GLY A 15 -10.09 -23.02 -0.61
N LEU A 16 -8.91 -23.64 -0.45
CA LEU A 16 -7.62 -22.96 -0.64
C LEU A 16 -7.45 -22.48 -2.09
N LEU A 17 -7.85 -23.30 -3.07
CA LEU A 17 -7.82 -22.92 -4.49
C LEU A 17 -8.73 -21.72 -4.75
N LEU A 18 -9.97 -21.75 -4.26
CA LEU A 18 -10.94 -20.67 -4.43
C LEU A 18 -10.43 -19.35 -3.84
N VAL A 19 -9.96 -19.39 -2.59
CA VAL A 19 -9.36 -18.21 -1.92
C VAL A 19 -8.14 -17.72 -2.69
N GLY A 20 -7.27 -18.64 -3.12
CA GLY A 20 -6.10 -18.31 -3.92
C GLY A 20 -6.44 -17.62 -5.25
N VAL A 21 -7.46 -18.10 -5.95
CA VAL A 21 -7.95 -17.50 -7.20
C VAL A 21 -8.49 -16.10 -6.93
N VAL A 22 -9.40 -15.93 -5.95
CA VAL A 22 -9.97 -14.61 -5.61
C VAL A 22 -8.87 -13.61 -5.24
N CYS A 23 -7.93 -14.01 -4.38
CA CYS A 23 -6.81 -13.14 -3.99
C CYS A 23 -5.86 -12.85 -5.17
N SER A 24 -5.70 -13.76 -6.14
CA SER A 24 -4.86 -13.54 -7.33
C SER A 24 -5.40 -12.44 -8.25
N PHE A 25 -6.70 -12.14 -8.16
CA PHE A 25 -7.34 -11.07 -8.92
C PHE A 25 -7.48 -9.76 -8.13
N ALA A 26 -7.08 -9.72 -6.85
CA ALA A 26 -7.28 -8.57 -5.98
C ALA A 26 -6.62 -7.29 -6.53
N PHE A 27 -5.42 -7.37 -7.10
CA PHE A 27 -4.77 -6.21 -7.71
C PHE A 27 -5.47 -5.73 -8.99
N HIS A 28 -5.94 -6.65 -9.83
CA HIS A 28 -6.63 -6.27 -11.07
C HIS A 28 -7.99 -5.62 -10.77
N ALA A 29 -8.72 -6.18 -9.79
CA ALA A 29 -9.95 -5.58 -9.27
C ALA A 29 -9.69 -4.21 -8.63
N ALA A 30 -8.61 -4.08 -7.84
CA ALA A 30 -8.23 -2.80 -7.24
C ALA A 30 -7.86 -1.75 -8.30
N LEU A 31 -7.11 -2.13 -9.35
CA LEU A 31 -6.73 -1.22 -10.44
C LEU A 31 -7.94 -0.76 -11.28
N THR A 32 -8.91 -1.63 -11.52
CA THR A 32 -10.12 -1.26 -12.28
C THR A 32 -10.99 -0.28 -11.49
N ASP A 33 -10.92 -0.32 -10.16
CA ASP A 33 -11.63 0.61 -9.26
C ASP A 33 -10.76 1.82 -8.83
N MET A 34 -9.61 2.07 -9.46
CA MET A 34 -8.71 3.17 -9.09
C MET A 34 -9.12 4.55 -9.65
N GLN A 35 -10.25 4.66 -10.36
CA GLN A 35 -10.69 5.95 -10.88
C GLN A 35 -11.17 6.86 -9.74
N VAL A 36 -10.53 8.02 -9.56
CA VAL A 36 -10.96 9.03 -8.59
C VAL A 36 -11.81 10.06 -9.34
N THR A 37 -12.95 10.43 -8.78
CA THR A 37 -13.75 11.55 -9.29
C THR A 37 -13.09 12.84 -8.86
N TYR A 38 -12.77 13.68 -9.85
CA TYR A 38 -12.30 15.04 -9.66
C TYR A 38 -13.39 16.00 -10.08
N THR A 39 -13.53 17.06 -9.32
CA THR A 39 -14.50 18.13 -9.59
C THR A 39 -13.76 19.44 -9.81
N ALA A 40 -14.28 20.27 -10.70
CA ALA A 40 -13.83 21.64 -10.89
C ALA A 40 -14.87 22.57 -10.27
N THR A 41 -14.54 23.13 -9.10
CA THR A 41 -15.43 24.08 -8.42
C THR A 41 -14.94 25.48 -8.69
N ALA A 42 -15.85 26.38 -9.08
CA ALA A 42 -15.52 27.79 -9.21
C ALA A 42 -15.26 28.37 -7.83
N VAL A 43 -14.09 28.98 -7.63
CA VAL A 43 -13.70 29.55 -6.35
C VAL A 43 -13.74 31.06 -6.44
N HIS A 44 -14.49 31.65 -5.51
CA HIS A 44 -14.41 33.08 -5.23
C HIS A 44 -13.36 33.32 -4.13
N PRO A 45 -12.41 34.25 -4.35
CA PRO A 45 -11.26 34.47 -3.47
C PRO A 45 -11.61 34.68 -2.00
N GLU A 46 -12.74 35.34 -1.74
CA GLU A 46 -13.15 35.76 -0.40
C GLU A 46 -14.18 34.84 0.27
N GLU A 47 -14.84 33.96 -0.49
CA GLU A 47 -15.98 33.20 0.04
C GLU A 47 -15.58 31.87 0.68
N ASN A 48 -14.56 31.18 0.16
CA ASN A 48 -14.22 29.82 0.61
C ASN A 48 -12.69 29.57 0.61
N PRO A 49 -11.94 30.15 1.55
CA PRO A 49 -10.48 30.03 1.57
C PRO A 49 -10.02 28.58 1.80
N SER A 50 -10.74 27.80 2.58
CA SER A 50 -10.44 26.38 2.83
C SER A 50 -10.44 25.52 1.56
N GLN A 51 -11.33 25.79 0.59
CA GLN A 51 -11.33 25.09 -0.71
C GLN A 51 -10.05 25.35 -1.51
N VAL A 52 -9.41 26.51 -1.32
CA VAL A 52 -8.14 26.83 -1.96
C VAL A 52 -6.99 26.02 -1.35
N ALA A 53 -7.01 25.81 -0.03
CA ALA A 53 -6.03 24.94 0.65
C ALA A 53 -6.19 23.47 0.24
N ASP A 54 -7.41 22.97 0.10
CA ASP A 54 -7.63 21.58 -0.32
C ASP A 54 -7.16 21.31 -1.76
N ALA A 55 -7.29 22.32 -2.64
CA ALA A 55 -6.91 22.21 -4.03
C ALA A 55 -5.42 22.47 -4.29
N SER A 56 -4.73 23.24 -3.44
CA SER A 56 -3.35 23.69 -3.68
C SER A 56 -2.39 23.26 -2.58
N ARG A 57 -1.32 22.54 -2.97
CA ARG A 57 -0.23 22.18 -2.05
C ARG A 57 0.55 23.37 -1.50
N HIS A 58 0.42 24.55 -2.11
CA HIS A 58 1.12 25.76 -1.69
C HIS A 58 0.38 26.54 -0.60
N VAL A 59 -0.83 26.11 -0.24
CA VAL A 59 -1.69 26.77 0.75
C VAL A 59 -2.10 25.75 1.80
N VAL A 60 -1.89 26.05 3.07
CA VAL A 60 -2.29 25.16 4.18
C VAL A 60 -3.32 25.84 5.07
N ASP A 61 -4.38 25.11 5.41
CA ASP A 61 -5.37 25.54 6.40
C ASP A 61 -4.87 25.21 7.82
N LEU A 62 -4.44 26.24 8.56
CA LEU A 62 -3.99 26.10 9.94
C LEU A 62 -5.18 25.93 10.91
N ASP A 63 -6.37 26.43 10.57
CA ASP A 63 -7.58 26.26 11.40
C ASP A 63 -8.00 24.79 11.45
N GLU A 64 -7.91 24.09 10.32
CA GLU A 64 -8.10 22.64 10.23
C GLU A 64 -7.03 21.88 11.04
N ARG A 65 -5.74 22.18 10.82
CA ARG A 65 -4.65 21.47 11.51
C ARG A 65 -4.63 21.67 13.02
N LEU A 66 -5.06 22.85 13.49
CA LEU A 66 -5.12 23.19 14.90
C LEU A 66 -6.48 22.88 15.54
N ARG A 67 -7.41 22.27 14.78
CA ARG A 67 -8.74 21.94 15.27
C ARG A 67 -8.67 21.00 16.48
N GLY A 68 -9.40 21.36 17.53
CA GLY A 68 -9.43 20.59 18.79
C GLY A 68 -8.16 20.69 19.64
N LYS A 69 -7.16 21.50 19.24
CA LYS A 69 -5.96 21.74 20.05
C LYS A 69 -6.22 22.74 21.16
N SER A 70 -5.50 22.59 22.27
CA SER A 70 -5.61 23.50 23.41
C SER A 70 -5.11 24.90 23.06
N ALA A 71 -5.61 25.91 23.77
CA ALA A 71 -5.17 27.30 23.60
C ALA A 71 -3.66 27.47 23.82
N ALA A 72 -3.03 26.63 24.66
CA ALA A 72 -1.58 26.67 24.87
C ALA A 72 -0.79 26.27 23.62
N VAL A 73 -1.32 25.34 22.82
CA VAL A 73 -0.74 24.87 21.55
C VAL A 73 -0.98 25.89 20.43
N ARG A 74 -2.13 26.58 20.41
CA ARG A 74 -2.45 27.60 19.40
C ARG A 74 -1.74 28.94 19.60
N ARG A 75 -1.43 29.28 20.86
CA ARG A 75 -0.86 30.59 21.26
C ARG A 75 0.33 31.08 20.42
N PRO A 76 1.31 30.25 20.02
CA PRO A 76 2.40 30.69 19.14
C PRO A 76 1.92 31.19 17.77
N ILE A 77 0.93 30.52 17.18
CA ILE A 77 0.32 30.91 15.90
C ILE A 77 -0.56 32.13 16.08
N ASP A 78 -1.35 32.20 17.15
CA ASP A 78 -2.14 33.42 17.47
C ASP A 78 -1.25 34.66 17.54
N ARG A 79 -0.09 34.55 18.21
CA ARG A 79 0.88 35.65 18.29
C ARG A 79 1.49 35.99 16.94
N ALA A 80 1.80 34.99 16.12
CA ALA A 80 2.34 35.23 14.79
C ALA A 80 1.32 35.93 13.89
N ALA A 81 0.04 35.53 13.93
CA ALA A 81 -1.03 36.16 13.19
C ALA A 81 -1.28 37.62 13.63
N MET A 82 -1.22 37.89 14.95
CA MET A 82 -1.43 39.24 15.50
C MET A 82 -0.24 40.18 15.30
N ASN A 83 0.98 39.69 15.54
CA ASN A 83 2.19 40.53 15.57
C ASN A 83 3.04 40.39 14.29
N GLY A 84 2.61 39.57 13.34
CA GLY A 84 3.32 39.23 12.12
C GLY A 84 4.46 38.21 12.29
N SER A 85 4.86 37.90 13.53
CA SER A 85 5.86 36.86 13.79
C SER A 85 5.83 36.32 15.21
N PHE A 86 6.33 35.09 15.37
CA PHE A 86 6.61 34.45 16.65
C PHE A 86 7.99 33.79 16.61
N GLN A 87 8.73 33.86 17.71
CA GLN A 87 9.99 33.15 17.85
C GLN A 87 10.12 32.60 19.27
N GLY A 88 10.36 31.30 19.39
CA GLY A 88 10.58 30.66 20.69
C GLY A 88 10.35 29.16 20.66
N ASN A 89 10.51 28.53 21.83
CA ASN A 89 10.21 27.12 22.01
C ASN A 89 8.69 26.90 22.01
N VAL A 90 8.25 25.91 21.25
CA VAL A 90 6.85 25.50 21.19
C VAL A 90 6.66 24.11 21.81
N PRO A 91 5.42 23.76 22.20
CA PRO A 91 5.11 22.40 22.62
C PRO A 91 5.51 21.39 21.52
N PRO A 92 6.02 20.20 21.87
CA PRO A 92 6.38 19.17 20.88
C PRO A 92 5.23 18.83 19.92
N GLU A 93 3.99 18.88 20.43
CA GLU A 93 2.78 18.67 19.64
C GLU A 93 2.61 19.69 18.52
N LEU A 94 2.91 20.98 18.79
CA LEU A 94 2.87 22.01 17.76
C LEU A 94 4.04 21.86 16.80
N TYR A 95 5.22 21.54 17.32
CA TYR A 95 6.42 21.34 16.50
C TYR A 95 6.16 20.30 15.40
N ILE A 96 5.65 19.12 15.76
CA ILE A 96 5.33 18.04 14.80
C ILE A 96 4.30 18.49 13.76
N LEU A 97 3.29 19.28 14.16
CA LEU A 97 2.26 19.77 13.22
C LEU A 97 2.79 20.79 12.22
N LEU A 98 3.83 21.55 12.60
CA LEU A 98 4.42 22.60 11.80
C LEU A 98 5.58 22.09 10.93
N ASP A 99 6.36 21.12 11.41
CA ASP A 99 7.57 20.60 10.76
C ASP A 99 7.30 20.14 9.31
N ASP A 100 6.16 19.49 9.06
CA ASP A 100 5.74 19.02 7.74
C ASP A 100 5.07 20.11 6.86
N THR A 101 5.29 21.40 7.13
CA THR A 101 4.61 22.51 6.44
C THR A 101 5.51 23.22 5.44
N GLU A 102 5.66 22.63 4.25
CA GLU A 102 6.33 23.25 3.09
C GLU A 102 5.39 24.17 2.27
N ALA A 103 4.61 25.02 2.95
CA ALA A 103 3.63 25.89 2.30
C ALA A 103 4.17 27.31 2.09
N THR A 104 3.77 27.96 0.99
CA THR A 104 4.09 29.39 0.74
C THR A 104 3.06 30.32 1.38
N TYR A 105 1.83 29.85 1.53
CA TYR A 105 0.73 30.58 2.15
C TYR A 105 0.00 29.70 3.17
N VAL A 106 -0.58 30.34 4.18
CA VAL A 106 -1.46 29.69 5.14
C VAL A 106 -2.76 30.46 5.29
N ILE A 107 -3.81 29.75 5.70
CA ILE A 107 -5.08 30.35 6.13
C ILE A 107 -5.17 30.18 7.64
N TYR A 108 -5.47 31.26 8.34
CA TYR A 108 -5.71 31.24 9.77
C TYR A 108 -6.81 32.24 10.13
N ASP A 109 -7.79 31.81 10.92
CA ASP A 109 -9.04 32.52 11.20
C ASP A 109 -9.69 33.09 9.92
N GLY A 110 -9.66 32.31 8.83
CA GLY A 110 -10.22 32.69 7.53
C GLY A 110 -9.45 33.76 6.73
N VAL A 111 -8.26 34.16 7.17
CA VAL A 111 -7.42 35.16 6.50
C VAL A 111 -6.18 34.51 5.90
N TYR A 112 -5.77 34.98 4.72
CA TYR A 112 -4.54 34.53 4.06
C TYR A 112 -3.29 35.24 4.60
N TYR A 113 -2.25 34.45 4.86
CA TYR A 113 -0.94 34.93 5.23
C TYR A 113 0.13 34.32 4.33
N HIS A 114 1.10 35.11 3.92
CA HIS A 114 2.38 34.60 3.46
C HIS A 114 3.12 33.98 4.63
N TRP A 115 3.56 32.74 4.45
CA TRP A 115 4.07 31.90 5.52
C TRP A 115 5.56 31.66 5.34
N ASN A 116 6.31 31.82 6.43
CA ASN A 116 7.69 31.36 6.51
C ASN A 116 7.94 30.76 7.89
N LEU A 117 8.31 29.48 7.89
CA LEU A 117 8.64 28.71 9.08
C LEU A 117 10.10 28.29 9.02
N THR A 118 10.83 28.55 10.09
CA THR A 118 12.14 27.97 10.33
C THR A 118 12.11 27.20 11.63
N ALA A 119 12.28 25.89 11.57
CA ALA A 119 12.42 25.02 12.72
C ALA A 119 13.90 24.63 12.92
N ASN A 120 14.32 24.47 14.17
CA ASN A 120 15.61 23.88 14.48
C ASN A 120 15.44 22.36 14.67
N GLU A 121 16.23 21.53 14.01
CA GLU A 121 16.09 20.07 14.01
C GLU A 121 16.44 19.41 15.37
N GLU A 122 17.23 20.09 16.20
CA GLU A 122 17.72 19.56 17.48
C GLU A 122 16.88 20.02 18.68
N THR A 123 15.97 20.96 18.50
CA THR A 123 15.19 21.59 19.58
C THR A 123 13.75 21.88 19.15
N THR A 124 12.83 22.16 20.07
CA THR A 124 11.46 22.60 19.70
C THR A 124 11.39 24.10 19.40
N PHE A 125 12.50 24.71 19.02
CA PHE A 125 12.57 26.12 18.70
C PHE A 125 12.05 26.37 17.28
N VAL A 126 11.07 27.25 17.14
CA VAL A 126 10.54 27.66 15.84
C VAL A 126 10.53 29.17 15.70
N ARG A 127 10.73 29.64 14.47
CA ARG A 127 10.47 31.00 14.03
C ARG A 127 9.36 30.94 12.99
N VAL A 128 8.26 31.61 13.28
CA VAL A 128 7.09 31.74 12.42
C VAL A 128 6.98 33.19 11.98
N GLN A 129 6.80 33.42 10.68
CA GLN A 129 6.45 34.72 10.13
C GLN A 129 5.16 34.59 9.33
N MET A 130 4.23 35.52 9.57
CA MET A 130 2.92 35.59 8.97
C MET A 130 2.67 37.02 8.50
N SER A 131 2.73 37.24 7.19
CA SER A 131 2.43 38.55 6.61
C SER A 131 1.09 38.49 5.89
N PRO A 132 0.10 39.35 6.21
CA PRO A 132 -1.20 39.32 5.53
C PRO A 132 -1.06 39.39 4.01
N ALA A 133 -1.82 38.55 3.31
CA ALA A 133 -1.90 38.52 1.85
C ALA A 133 -3.36 38.63 1.41
N THR A 134 -3.62 39.30 0.29
CA THR A 134 -4.96 39.32 -0.29
C THR A 134 -5.23 38.04 -1.07
N ALA A 135 -6.49 37.62 -1.10
CA ALA A 135 -6.89 36.39 -1.77
C ALA A 135 -6.57 36.42 -3.27
N GLU A 136 -6.70 37.58 -3.93
CA GLU A 136 -6.32 37.75 -5.34
C GLU A 136 -4.83 37.50 -5.57
N THR A 137 -3.96 38.02 -4.70
CA THR A 137 -2.50 37.84 -4.82
C THR A 137 -2.12 36.38 -4.62
N VAL A 138 -2.73 35.70 -3.65
CA VAL A 138 -2.52 34.27 -3.41
C VAL A 138 -2.94 33.47 -4.64
N LEU A 139 -4.18 33.64 -5.11
CA LEU A 139 -4.70 32.91 -6.27
C LEU A 139 -3.90 33.21 -7.54
N SER A 140 -3.48 34.45 -7.78
CA SER A 140 -2.67 34.77 -8.95
C SER A 140 -1.31 34.07 -8.94
N ASN A 141 -0.71 33.90 -7.77
CA ASN A 141 0.61 33.27 -7.64
C ASN A 141 0.56 31.75 -7.73
N ILE A 142 -0.51 31.12 -7.23
CA ILE A 142 -0.65 29.65 -7.23
C ILE A 142 -1.42 29.11 -8.45
N SER A 143 -2.11 29.98 -9.19
CA SER A 143 -2.93 29.53 -10.33
C SER A 143 -2.10 29.20 -11.57
N SER A 144 -2.48 28.12 -12.24
CA SER A 144 -1.99 27.76 -13.57
C SER A 144 -2.97 28.18 -14.66
N SER A 145 -2.48 28.45 -15.86
CA SER A 145 -3.34 28.77 -17.00
C SER A 145 -4.07 27.52 -17.51
N TYR A 146 -5.36 27.65 -17.83
CA TYR A 146 -6.13 26.60 -18.50
C TYR A 146 -5.42 26.06 -19.76
N ASN A 147 -4.78 26.95 -20.53
CA ASN A 147 -4.13 26.61 -21.79
C ASN A 147 -2.83 25.82 -21.64
N THR A 148 -2.27 25.77 -20.43
CA THR A 148 -1.06 24.99 -20.11
C THR A 148 -1.39 23.74 -19.29
N ALA A 149 -2.63 23.64 -18.77
CA ALA A 149 -3.10 22.47 -18.02
C ALA A 149 -3.19 21.22 -18.90
N SER A 150 -3.10 20.04 -18.29
CA SER A 150 -3.25 18.76 -18.97
C SER A 150 -4.65 18.57 -19.57
N SER A 151 -4.78 17.68 -20.57
CA SER A 151 -6.07 17.39 -21.21
C SER A 151 -7.14 16.91 -20.23
N GLN A 152 -6.74 16.20 -19.18
CA GLN A 152 -7.62 15.71 -18.12
C GLN A 152 -8.17 16.87 -17.28
N VAL A 153 -7.32 17.80 -16.86
CA VAL A 153 -7.73 18.99 -16.10
C VAL A 153 -8.66 19.86 -16.94
N ARG A 154 -8.34 20.05 -18.22
CA ARG A 154 -9.21 20.78 -19.15
C ARG A 154 -10.58 20.15 -19.26
N SER A 155 -10.63 18.82 -19.41
CA SER A 155 -11.88 18.08 -19.39
C SER A 155 -12.65 18.31 -18.09
N VAL A 156 -12.02 18.26 -16.92
CA VAL A 156 -12.72 18.50 -15.63
C VAL A 156 -13.34 19.89 -15.60
N ILE A 157 -12.60 20.91 -16.03
CA ILE A 157 -13.06 22.30 -16.03
C ILE A 157 -14.17 22.52 -17.08
N GLU A 158 -14.19 21.75 -18.17
CA GLU A 158 -15.25 21.82 -19.20
C GLU A 158 -16.51 21.04 -18.83
N SER A 159 -16.37 19.84 -18.28
CA SER A 159 -17.50 18.96 -17.93
C SER A 159 -18.01 19.15 -16.49
N GLY A 160 -17.28 19.90 -15.66
CA GLY A 160 -17.55 20.07 -14.22
C GLY A 160 -17.02 18.93 -13.35
N SER A 161 -16.94 17.70 -13.89
CA SER A 161 -16.35 16.54 -13.22
C SER A 161 -15.76 15.55 -14.21
N THR A 162 -14.68 14.88 -13.82
CA THR A 162 -14.13 13.74 -14.57
C THR A 162 -13.68 12.62 -13.63
N THR A 163 -13.69 11.39 -14.13
CA THR A 163 -13.10 10.24 -13.44
C THR A 163 -11.76 9.91 -14.09
N GLY A 164 -10.69 9.89 -13.30
CA GLY A 164 -9.35 9.64 -13.82
C GLY A 164 -8.39 9.12 -12.77
N TRP A 165 -7.28 8.55 -13.23
CA TRP A 165 -6.13 8.28 -12.38
C TRP A 165 -5.20 9.50 -12.45
N ASN A 166 -4.88 10.08 -11.30
CA ASN A 166 -3.85 11.10 -11.15
C ASN A 166 -4.13 12.41 -11.94
N VAL A 167 -5.34 12.96 -11.83
CA VAL A 167 -5.61 14.32 -12.30
C VAL A 167 -4.82 15.29 -11.41
N GLU A 168 -4.08 16.19 -12.05
CA GLU A 168 -3.28 17.20 -11.36
C GLU A 168 -4.20 18.13 -10.56
N ARG A 169 -3.98 18.16 -9.24
CA ARG A 169 -4.71 19.06 -8.35
C ARG A 169 -4.11 20.45 -8.45
N GLY A 170 -4.95 21.46 -8.40
CA GLY A 170 -4.48 22.83 -8.40
C GLY A 170 -5.58 23.84 -8.65
N ILE A 171 -5.18 25.11 -8.61
CA ILE A 171 -6.03 26.22 -9.01
C ILE A 171 -5.74 26.54 -10.49
N TYR A 172 -6.79 26.61 -11.30
CA TYR A 172 -6.67 26.89 -12.73
C TYR A 172 -7.49 28.12 -13.11
N ARG A 173 -6.91 29.00 -13.94
CA ARG A 173 -7.57 30.22 -14.39
C ARG A 173 -8.11 30.07 -15.81
N ARG A 174 -9.41 30.33 -15.99
CA ARG A 174 -10.08 30.35 -17.29
C ARG A 174 -11.04 31.53 -17.36
N GLY A 175 -10.88 32.41 -18.35
CA GLY A 175 -11.82 33.50 -18.61
C GLY A 175 -12.02 34.48 -17.43
N GLY A 176 -10.99 34.66 -16.59
CA GLY A 176 -11.08 35.52 -15.40
C GLY A 176 -11.65 34.84 -14.15
N THR A 177 -12.15 33.61 -14.25
CA THR A 177 -12.60 32.80 -13.11
C THR A 177 -11.51 31.81 -12.69
N TYR A 178 -11.42 31.55 -11.38
CA TYR A 178 -10.54 30.54 -10.81
C TYR A 178 -11.33 29.26 -10.52
N TYR A 179 -10.78 28.12 -10.91
CA TYR A 179 -11.34 26.80 -10.68
C TYR A 179 -10.41 26.00 -9.79
N ALA A 180 -10.91 25.54 -8.65
CA ALA A 180 -10.22 24.55 -7.83
C ALA A 180 -10.51 23.16 -8.40
N VAL A 181 -9.46 22.49 -8.86
CA VAL A 181 -9.52 21.09 -9.27
C VAL A 181 -8.96 20.26 -8.14
N ALA A 182 -9.86 19.55 -7.47
CA ALA A 182 -9.56 18.70 -6.34
C ALA A 182 -10.36 17.39 -6.49
N PRO A 183 -9.89 16.30 -5.85
CA PRO A 183 -10.74 15.13 -5.72
C PRO A 183 -12.02 15.46 -4.96
N GLU A 184 -13.11 14.78 -5.29
CA GLU A 184 -14.37 14.92 -4.56
C GLU A 184 -14.23 14.48 -3.09
N SER A 185 -13.30 13.56 -2.81
CA SER A 185 -12.99 13.11 -1.46
C SER A 185 -11.55 12.63 -1.33
N ASP A 186 -10.81 13.16 -0.35
CA ASP A 186 -9.49 12.66 0.01
C ASP A 186 -9.52 11.25 0.61
N THR A 187 -10.63 10.86 1.25
CA THR A 187 -10.81 9.48 1.75
C THR A 187 -10.97 8.50 0.59
N ALA A 188 -11.47 8.94 -0.57
CA ALA A 188 -11.54 8.12 -1.78
C ALA A 188 -10.14 7.82 -2.35
N ILE A 189 -9.18 8.75 -2.23
CA ILE A 189 -7.79 8.52 -2.63
C ILE A 189 -7.07 7.62 -1.65
N ALA A 190 -7.21 7.87 -0.35
CA ALA A 190 -6.59 7.03 0.68
C ALA A 190 -7.10 5.58 0.60
N SER A 191 -8.41 5.38 0.41
CA SER A 191 -9.00 4.04 0.26
C SER A 191 -8.59 3.35 -1.03
N LYS A 192 -8.45 4.07 -2.16
CA LYS A 192 -7.97 3.49 -3.43
C LYS A 192 -6.46 3.21 -3.43
N LEU A 193 -5.66 4.04 -2.77
CA LEU A 193 -4.24 3.78 -2.53
C LEU A 193 -4.05 2.56 -1.61
N LEU A 194 -4.84 2.47 -0.53
CA LEU A 194 -4.87 1.30 0.33
C LEU A 194 -5.35 0.06 -0.44
N GLY A 195 -6.39 0.18 -1.27
CA GLY A 195 -6.86 -0.90 -2.13
C GLY A 195 -5.81 -1.35 -3.14
N GLY A 196 -5.06 -0.42 -3.73
CA GLY A 196 -3.92 -0.69 -4.59
C GLY A 196 -2.77 -1.41 -3.88
N PHE A 197 -2.42 -0.95 -2.68
CA PHE A 197 -1.40 -1.57 -1.84
C PHE A 197 -1.82 -2.97 -1.40
N LEU A 198 -3.06 -3.14 -0.92
CA LEU A 198 -3.62 -4.43 -0.56
C LEU A 198 -3.66 -5.35 -1.77
N GLY A 199 -4.09 -4.87 -2.93
CA GLY A 199 -4.05 -5.62 -4.18
C GLY A 199 -2.63 -6.08 -4.53
N TYR A 200 -1.65 -5.17 -4.44
CA TYR A 200 -0.24 -5.43 -4.74
C TYR A 200 0.33 -6.53 -3.85
N VAL A 201 -0.05 -6.53 -2.57
CA VAL A 201 0.40 -7.51 -1.58
C VAL A 201 -0.38 -8.83 -1.67
N PHE A 202 -1.70 -8.80 -1.84
CA PHE A 202 -2.53 -10.01 -1.84
C PHE A 202 -2.46 -10.82 -3.14
N THR A 203 -2.12 -10.20 -4.26
CA THR A 203 -2.00 -10.88 -5.55
C THR A 203 -0.92 -11.98 -5.55
N PRO A 204 0.33 -11.71 -5.14
CA PRO A 204 1.32 -12.78 -5.01
C PRO A 204 0.96 -13.80 -3.92
N VAL A 205 0.25 -13.39 -2.85
CA VAL A 205 -0.26 -14.31 -1.82
C VAL A 205 -1.26 -15.30 -2.42
N GLY A 206 -2.22 -14.81 -3.20
CA GLY A 206 -3.21 -15.63 -3.88
C GLY A 206 -2.54 -16.64 -4.82
N ARG A 207 -1.53 -16.20 -5.59
CA ARG A 207 -0.75 -17.07 -6.49
C ARG A 207 0.01 -18.16 -5.73
N GLY A 208 0.55 -17.84 -4.57
CA GLY A 208 1.13 -18.81 -3.64
C GLY A 208 0.12 -19.87 -3.21
N TYR A 209 -1.10 -19.47 -2.83
CA TYR A 209 -2.16 -20.41 -2.46
C TYR A 209 -2.64 -21.29 -3.63
N VAL A 210 -2.77 -20.71 -4.83
CA VAL A 210 -3.10 -21.49 -6.04
C VAL A 210 -2.04 -22.55 -6.30
N ALA A 211 -0.76 -22.18 -6.23
CA ALA A 211 0.34 -23.13 -6.43
C ALA A 211 0.32 -24.26 -5.38
N VAL A 212 0.11 -23.92 -4.11
CA VAL A 212 -0.01 -24.92 -3.05
C VAL A 212 -1.20 -25.85 -3.29
N ALA A 213 -2.37 -25.30 -3.60
CA ALA A 213 -3.57 -26.08 -3.85
C ALA A 213 -3.40 -27.02 -5.06
N LEU A 214 -2.86 -26.53 -6.18
CA LEU A 214 -2.58 -27.35 -7.36
C LEU A 214 -1.58 -28.47 -7.06
N GLY A 215 -0.51 -28.16 -6.32
CA GLY A 215 0.49 -29.15 -5.92
C GLY A 215 -0.10 -30.24 -5.02
N LEU A 216 -0.89 -29.85 -4.02
CA LEU A 216 -1.59 -30.79 -3.13
C LEU A 216 -2.59 -31.65 -3.90
N LEU A 217 -3.38 -31.05 -4.80
CA LEU A 217 -4.38 -31.75 -5.60
C LEU A 217 -3.70 -32.75 -6.54
N ALA A 218 -2.58 -32.39 -7.17
CA ALA A 218 -1.82 -33.30 -8.03
C ALA A 218 -1.30 -34.53 -7.28
N TYR A 219 -0.77 -34.36 -6.07
CA TYR A 219 -0.30 -35.48 -5.25
C TYR A 219 -1.45 -36.32 -4.67
N HIS A 220 -2.54 -35.68 -4.27
CA HIS A 220 -3.74 -36.36 -3.80
C HIS A 220 -4.38 -37.20 -4.90
N HIS A 221 -4.43 -36.69 -6.13
CA HIS A 221 -4.96 -37.43 -7.28
C HIS A 221 -4.09 -38.63 -7.66
N ARG A 222 -2.77 -38.51 -7.53
CA ARG A 222 -1.83 -39.62 -7.80
C ARG A 222 -1.82 -40.70 -6.71
N ASN A 223 -2.08 -40.33 -5.45
CA ASN A 223 -2.07 -41.25 -4.32
C ASN A 223 -3.35 -41.08 -3.47
N PRO A 224 -4.52 -41.49 -3.97
CA PRO A 224 -5.81 -41.23 -3.31
C PRO A 224 -6.00 -42.00 -1.99
N LEU A 225 -5.18 -43.02 -1.74
CA LEU A 225 -5.24 -43.88 -0.56
C LEU A 225 -4.26 -43.46 0.55
N GLU A 226 -3.30 -42.57 0.28
CA GLU A 226 -2.34 -42.09 1.28
C GLU A 226 -2.92 -40.90 2.05
N ASP A 227 -3.17 -41.08 3.34
CA ASP A 227 -3.69 -40.01 4.20
C ASP A 227 -2.71 -38.85 4.41
N ARG A 228 -1.41 -39.16 4.36
CA ARG A 228 -0.31 -38.22 4.45
C ARG A 228 0.67 -38.58 3.37
N PHE A 229 0.89 -37.67 2.43
CA PHE A 229 1.74 -37.89 1.26
C PHE A 229 2.85 -36.85 1.14
N LEU A 230 2.92 -35.85 2.03
CA LEU A 230 3.84 -34.73 1.89
C LEU A 230 5.15 -34.98 2.66
N THR A 231 6.18 -35.34 1.91
CA THR A 231 7.57 -35.34 2.38
C THR A 231 8.21 -33.97 2.15
N VAL A 232 9.35 -33.67 2.79
CA VAL A 232 10.09 -32.41 2.55
C VAL A 232 10.39 -32.21 1.06
N ARG A 233 10.76 -33.27 0.34
CA ARG A 233 11.04 -33.21 -1.10
C ARG A 233 9.78 -32.88 -1.91
N ARG A 234 8.64 -33.50 -1.59
CA ARG A 234 7.35 -33.20 -2.25
C ARG A 234 6.89 -31.78 -1.91
N ALA A 235 7.09 -31.31 -0.66
CA ALA A 235 6.83 -29.94 -0.23
C ALA A 235 7.61 -28.91 -1.04
N LEU A 236 8.91 -29.15 -1.25
CA LEU A 236 9.77 -28.28 -2.06
C LEU A 236 9.27 -28.19 -3.51
N VAL A 237 8.79 -29.29 -4.09
CA VAL A 237 8.19 -29.28 -5.43
C VAL A 237 6.91 -28.44 -5.46
N VAL A 238 6.05 -28.57 -4.44
CA VAL A 238 4.83 -27.75 -4.32
C VAL A 238 5.18 -26.27 -4.17
N THR A 239 6.16 -25.93 -3.33
CA THR A 239 6.64 -24.55 -3.18
C THR A 239 7.24 -24.02 -4.47
N ALA A 240 8.05 -24.81 -5.18
CA ALA A 240 8.66 -24.40 -6.44
C ALA A 240 7.61 -24.10 -7.54
N LEU A 241 6.44 -24.74 -7.49
CA LEU A 241 5.33 -24.47 -8.40
C LEU A 241 4.81 -23.01 -8.29
N ALA A 242 5.07 -22.32 -7.18
CA ALA A 242 4.70 -20.91 -7.02
C ALA A 242 5.37 -20.00 -8.05
N VAL A 243 6.58 -20.33 -8.51
CA VAL A 243 7.30 -19.54 -9.52
C VAL A 243 6.59 -19.53 -10.87
N PRO A 244 6.35 -20.67 -11.54
CA PRO A 244 5.66 -20.67 -12.83
C PRO A 244 4.21 -20.18 -12.72
N VAL A 245 3.50 -20.49 -11.62
CA VAL A 245 2.14 -19.98 -11.40
C VAL A 245 2.14 -18.45 -11.30
N ALA A 246 3.09 -17.89 -10.56
CA ALA A 246 3.19 -16.44 -10.44
C ALA A 246 3.62 -15.77 -11.73
N LEU A 247 4.57 -16.34 -12.48
CA LEU A 247 4.98 -15.83 -13.78
C LEU A 247 3.83 -15.83 -14.79
N LEU A 248 3.06 -16.91 -14.87
CA LEU A 248 1.87 -16.97 -15.72
C LEU A 248 0.83 -15.94 -15.31
N GLY A 249 0.59 -15.79 -14.00
CA GLY A 249 -0.30 -14.75 -13.49
C GLY A 249 0.16 -13.35 -13.86
N THR A 250 1.45 -13.05 -13.69
CA THR A 250 2.03 -11.75 -14.09
C THR A 250 1.89 -11.53 -15.60
N LEU A 251 2.18 -12.53 -16.43
CA LEU A 251 2.05 -12.44 -17.89
C LEU A 251 0.61 -12.14 -18.34
N LEU A 252 -0.37 -12.80 -17.73
CA LEU A 252 -1.77 -12.69 -18.12
C LEU A 252 -2.43 -11.39 -17.64
N PHE A 253 -2.00 -10.85 -16.50
CA PHE A 253 -2.75 -9.81 -15.80
C PHE A 253 -1.97 -8.54 -15.48
N GLU A 254 -0.64 -8.53 -15.67
CA GLU A 254 0.21 -7.42 -15.27
C GLU A 254 1.14 -6.99 -16.43
N SER A 255 0.60 -6.15 -17.32
CA SER A 255 1.38 -5.51 -18.39
C SER A 255 1.92 -4.16 -17.91
N GLY A 256 3.24 -4.03 -17.71
CA GLY A 256 3.87 -2.71 -17.63
C GLY A 256 5.10 -2.55 -16.75
N SER A 257 5.42 -3.49 -15.84
CA SER A 257 6.57 -3.34 -14.94
C SER A 257 7.43 -4.60 -14.87
N THR A 258 8.67 -4.49 -15.36
CA THR A 258 9.65 -5.59 -15.37
C THR A 258 10.03 -6.07 -13.97
N SER A 259 9.99 -5.20 -12.97
CA SER A 259 10.28 -5.57 -11.57
C SER A 259 9.29 -6.59 -11.01
N ARG A 260 8.04 -6.61 -11.53
CA ARG A 260 7.01 -7.57 -11.08
C ARG A 260 7.26 -9.01 -11.49
N PHE A 261 8.04 -9.23 -12.55
CA PHE A 261 8.48 -10.56 -12.94
C PHE A 261 9.47 -11.17 -11.94
N VAL A 262 10.05 -10.36 -11.05
CA VAL A 262 10.93 -10.82 -9.99
C VAL A 262 10.22 -10.78 -8.64
N THR A 263 9.57 -9.67 -8.29
CA THR A 263 8.97 -9.50 -6.96
C THR A 263 7.73 -10.38 -6.75
N SER A 264 6.92 -10.63 -7.80
CA SER A 264 5.72 -11.47 -7.68
C SER A 264 6.05 -12.95 -7.45
N PRO A 265 6.93 -13.61 -8.25
CA PRO A 265 7.31 -14.99 -7.98
C PRO A 265 8.01 -15.19 -6.64
N VAL A 266 8.85 -14.24 -6.24
CA VAL A 266 9.53 -14.28 -4.94
C VAL A 266 8.54 -14.20 -3.79
N SER A 267 7.56 -13.29 -3.86
CA SER A 267 6.53 -13.16 -2.82
C SER A 267 5.61 -14.39 -2.76
N ALA A 268 5.22 -14.93 -3.92
CA ALA A 268 4.44 -16.16 -4.01
C ALA A 268 5.22 -17.37 -3.43
N LEU A 269 6.53 -17.43 -3.67
CA LEU A 269 7.42 -18.42 -3.09
C LEU A 269 7.49 -18.32 -1.56
N VAL A 270 7.61 -17.11 -1.00
CA VAL A 270 7.63 -16.90 0.45
C VAL A 270 6.36 -17.49 1.07
N VAL A 271 5.19 -17.20 0.50
CA VAL A 271 3.92 -17.75 0.99
C VAL A 271 3.87 -19.27 0.85
N ALA A 272 4.21 -19.81 -0.32
CA ALA A 272 4.18 -21.24 -0.58
C ALA A 272 5.24 -22.02 0.24
N SER A 273 6.30 -21.36 0.70
CA SER A 273 7.32 -21.94 1.59
C SER A 273 6.74 -22.36 2.94
N GLY A 274 5.59 -21.80 3.33
CA GLY A 274 4.85 -22.21 4.51
C GLY A 274 4.55 -23.71 4.53
N VAL A 275 4.29 -24.34 3.37
CA VAL A 275 4.07 -25.80 3.30
C VAL A 275 5.30 -26.59 3.76
N VAL A 276 6.49 -26.19 3.31
CA VAL A 276 7.76 -26.81 3.70
C VAL A 276 8.00 -26.61 5.19
N ALA A 277 7.77 -25.38 5.68
CA ALA A 277 7.85 -25.07 7.10
C ALA A 277 6.91 -25.95 7.93
N GLY A 278 5.67 -26.14 7.48
CA GLY A 278 4.68 -27.02 8.15
C GLY A 278 5.14 -28.48 8.25
N VAL A 279 5.72 -29.03 7.18
CA VAL A 279 6.30 -30.39 7.21
C VAL A 279 7.48 -30.46 8.18
N LEU A 280 8.36 -29.46 8.19
CA LEU A 280 9.50 -29.42 9.10
C LEU A 280 9.10 -29.27 10.57
N VAL A 281 8.05 -28.49 10.86
CA VAL A 281 7.43 -28.38 12.19
C VAL A 281 6.84 -29.71 12.61
N TYR A 282 6.09 -30.38 11.73
CA TYR A 282 5.54 -31.71 12.00
C TYR A 282 6.65 -32.74 12.31
N GLN A 283 7.77 -32.67 11.61
CA GLN A 283 8.95 -33.52 11.83
C GLN A 283 9.85 -33.06 12.99
N ARG A 284 9.51 -31.94 13.68
CA ARG A 284 10.30 -31.33 14.76
C ARG A 284 11.75 -30.98 14.38
N ARG A 285 12.00 -30.66 13.11
CA ARG A 285 13.35 -30.34 12.59
C ARG A 285 13.66 -28.84 12.69
N TRP A 286 13.74 -28.34 13.92
CA TRP A 286 13.87 -26.91 14.21
C TRP A 286 15.10 -26.23 13.58
N ALA A 287 16.26 -26.89 13.58
CA ALA A 287 17.48 -26.34 12.97
C ALA A 287 17.32 -26.11 11.46
N VAL A 288 16.67 -27.07 10.77
CA VAL A 288 16.41 -26.98 9.32
C VAL A 288 15.35 -25.92 9.02
N LEU A 289 14.34 -25.80 9.88
CA LEU A 289 13.31 -24.77 9.77
C LEU A 289 13.90 -23.36 9.86
N ILE A 290 14.77 -23.11 10.84
CA ILE A 290 15.44 -21.81 11.01
C ILE A 290 16.29 -21.50 9.77
N GLY A 291 17.10 -22.46 9.31
CA GLY A 291 17.93 -22.29 8.12
C GLY A 291 17.11 -22.01 6.85
N PHE A 292 16.01 -22.74 6.66
CA PHE A 292 15.12 -22.55 5.51
C PHE A 292 14.41 -21.18 5.55
N THR A 293 13.91 -20.77 6.71
CA THR A 293 13.25 -19.46 6.88
C THR A 293 14.23 -18.32 6.64
N GLY A 294 15.47 -18.45 7.12
CA GLY A 294 16.56 -17.50 6.84
C GLY A 294 16.88 -17.42 5.36
N LEU A 295 16.95 -18.55 4.66
CA LEU A 295 17.19 -18.62 3.21
C LEU A 295 16.07 -17.92 2.42
N VAL A 296 14.81 -18.21 2.74
CA VAL A 296 13.64 -17.60 2.06
C VAL A 296 13.60 -16.09 2.31
N THR A 297 13.86 -15.66 3.54
CA THR A 297 13.96 -14.24 3.90
C THR A 297 15.08 -13.54 3.13
N GLY A 298 16.28 -14.14 3.11
CA GLY A 298 17.43 -13.60 2.39
C GLY A 298 17.19 -13.50 0.89
N LEU A 299 16.52 -14.48 0.29
CA LEU A 299 16.13 -14.46 -1.12
C LEU A 299 15.12 -13.34 -1.39
N ALA A 300 14.12 -13.18 -0.54
CA ALA A 300 13.08 -12.17 -0.71
C ALA A 300 13.62 -10.73 -0.58
N VAL A 301 14.39 -10.46 0.47
CA VAL A 301 15.03 -9.16 0.68
C VAL A 301 16.08 -8.90 -0.40
N GLY A 302 16.90 -9.89 -0.72
CA GLY A 302 17.93 -9.79 -1.76
C GLY A 302 17.34 -9.49 -3.13
N ALA A 303 16.28 -10.18 -3.54
CA ALA A 303 15.57 -9.89 -4.79
C ALA A 303 14.94 -8.49 -4.81
N GLY A 304 14.38 -8.04 -3.67
CA GLY A 304 13.89 -6.67 -3.52
C GLY A 304 15.00 -5.64 -3.74
N VAL A 305 16.13 -5.81 -3.05
CA VAL A 305 17.30 -4.91 -3.17
C VAL A 305 17.86 -4.90 -4.60
N LEU A 306 18.00 -6.06 -5.23
CA LEU A 306 18.52 -6.16 -6.60
C LEU A 306 17.62 -5.48 -7.65
N THR A 307 16.31 -5.43 -7.41
CA THR A 307 15.34 -4.90 -8.38
C THR A 307 15.04 -3.42 -8.19
N LEU A 308 15.04 -2.94 -6.94
CA LEU A 308 14.55 -1.60 -6.59
C LEU A 308 15.52 -0.83 -5.68
N GLY A 309 16.74 -1.33 -5.46
CA GLY A 309 17.73 -0.71 -4.59
C GLY A 309 17.33 -0.71 -3.12
N VAL A 310 17.73 0.32 -2.37
CA VAL A 310 17.47 0.42 -0.91
C VAL A 310 15.96 0.38 -0.59
N ILE A 311 15.14 1.06 -1.40
CA ILE A 311 13.67 1.03 -1.29
C ILE A 311 13.13 -0.39 -1.45
N GLY A 312 13.74 -1.17 -2.34
CA GLY A 312 13.46 -2.58 -2.53
C GLY A 312 13.72 -3.45 -1.32
N GLY A 313 14.71 -3.11 -0.49
CA GLY A 313 14.97 -3.80 0.77
C GLY A 313 13.84 -3.62 1.78
N VAL A 314 13.31 -2.41 1.91
CA VAL A 314 12.16 -2.10 2.78
C VAL A 314 10.91 -2.84 2.31
N LEU A 315 10.60 -2.76 1.01
CA LEU A 315 9.47 -3.46 0.42
C LEU A 315 9.62 -4.98 0.51
N GLY A 316 10.83 -5.51 0.33
CA GLY A 316 11.15 -6.92 0.52
C GLY A 316 10.94 -7.37 1.97
N GLY A 317 11.33 -6.55 2.94
CA GLY A 317 11.07 -6.81 4.36
C GLY A 317 9.56 -6.86 4.68
N ILE A 318 8.78 -5.90 4.17
CA ILE A 318 7.32 -5.90 4.31
C ILE A 318 6.71 -7.15 3.65
N ALA A 319 7.15 -7.50 2.45
CA ALA A 319 6.70 -8.69 1.75
C ALA A 319 7.00 -9.99 2.52
N VAL A 320 8.16 -10.07 3.19
CA VAL A 320 8.48 -11.21 4.08
C VAL A 320 7.53 -11.25 5.26
N LEU A 321 7.27 -10.13 5.93
CA LEU A 321 6.35 -10.09 7.08
C LEU A 321 4.95 -10.54 6.70
N VAL A 322 4.41 -10.00 5.60
CA VAL A 322 3.09 -10.41 5.10
C VAL A 322 3.12 -11.87 4.65
N GLY A 323 4.19 -12.29 3.97
CA GLY A 323 4.40 -13.66 3.52
C GLY A 323 4.46 -14.67 4.66
N LEU A 324 5.03 -14.30 5.82
CA LEU A 324 5.05 -15.13 7.03
C LEU A 324 3.66 -15.26 7.66
N ILE A 325 2.92 -14.15 7.76
CA ILE A 325 1.55 -14.15 8.31
C ILE A 325 0.63 -15.01 7.42
N THR A 326 0.64 -14.75 6.12
CA THR A 326 -0.19 -15.46 5.14
C THR A 326 0.28 -16.89 4.90
N GLY A 327 1.59 -17.14 4.98
CA GLY A 327 2.22 -18.46 4.95
C GLY A 327 1.78 -19.38 6.09
N GLY A 328 1.15 -18.85 7.14
CA GLY A 328 0.50 -19.64 8.20
C GLY A 328 -0.56 -20.61 7.67
N ILE A 329 -1.31 -20.24 6.63
CA ILE A 329 -2.31 -21.13 6.02
C ILE A 329 -1.61 -22.32 5.33
N PRO A 330 -0.68 -22.12 4.37
CA PRO A 330 0.14 -23.20 3.80
C PRO A 330 0.88 -24.05 4.85
N LEU A 331 1.33 -23.43 5.96
CA LEU A 331 1.95 -24.14 7.08
C LEU A 331 1.01 -25.16 7.73
N LEU A 332 -0.25 -24.79 7.99
CA LEU A 332 -1.25 -25.74 8.49
C LEU A 332 -1.44 -26.91 7.52
N TYR A 333 -1.49 -26.66 6.21
CA TYR A 333 -1.54 -27.72 5.21
C TYR A 333 -0.29 -28.62 5.26
N GLY A 334 0.90 -28.05 5.42
CA GLY A 334 2.14 -28.81 5.62
C GLY A 334 2.11 -29.73 6.85
N ILE A 335 1.52 -29.27 7.97
CA ILE A 335 1.36 -30.07 9.19
C ILE A 335 0.33 -31.19 9.00
N VAL A 336 -0.82 -30.88 8.40
CA VAL A 336 -1.93 -31.82 8.21
C VAL A 336 -1.56 -32.95 7.25
N PHE A 337 -0.90 -32.61 6.13
CA PHE A 337 -0.55 -33.58 5.08
C PHE A 337 0.88 -34.16 5.22
N GLY A 338 1.65 -33.70 6.21
CA GLY A 338 3.04 -34.11 6.45
C GLY A 338 3.17 -35.57 6.85
N CYS A 339 4.12 -36.28 6.22
CA CYS A 339 4.52 -37.64 6.58
C CYS A 339 5.65 -37.63 7.61
N SER A 340 5.62 -38.56 8.55
CA SER A 340 6.75 -38.86 9.43
C SER A 340 7.87 -39.54 8.66
N HIS A 341 9.12 -39.22 9.00
CA HIS A 341 10.27 -39.94 8.47
C HIS A 341 10.30 -41.33 9.11
N SER A 342 10.09 -42.40 8.34
CA SER A 342 10.42 -43.75 8.80
C SER A 342 11.94 -43.84 8.83
N HIS A 343 12.54 -43.81 10.03
CA HIS A 343 13.85 -44.42 10.18
C HIS A 343 13.67 -45.88 9.76
N GLY A 344 14.34 -46.28 8.67
CA GLY A 344 14.62 -47.68 8.44
C GLY A 344 15.47 -48.15 9.61
N ILE A 345 14.82 -48.70 10.63
CA ILE A 345 15.46 -49.70 11.47
C ILE A 345 15.46 -50.94 10.58
N SER A 346 16.52 -51.08 9.80
CA SER A 346 16.99 -52.39 9.39
C SER A 346 17.45 -53.09 10.67
N GLY A 347 16.49 -53.69 11.37
CA GLY A 347 16.77 -54.93 12.06
C GLY A 347 17.00 -55.96 10.97
N ASP A 348 18.17 -56.60 11.00
CA ASP A 348 18.22 -58.04 11.13
C ASP A 348 19.65 -58.49 11.42
N SER A 349 19.71 -59.36 12.42
CA SER A 349 20.69 -60.42 12.72
C SER A 349 22.15 -60.05 12.93
#